data_AF-A0A1F3BJC0-F1
#
_entry.id   AF-A0A1F3BJC0-F1
#
_cell.length_a   1.000
_cell.length_b   1.000
_cell.length_c   1.000
_cell.angle_alpha   90.00
_cell.angle_beta   90.00
_cell.angle_gamma   90.00
#
_symmetry.space_group_name_H-M   'P 1'
#
loop_
_entity.id
_entity.type
_entity.pdbx_description
1 polymer ?
#
loop_
_entity_poly.entity_id
_entity_poly.type
_entity_poly.pdbx_seq_one_letter_code
_entity_poly.pdbx_strand_id
1 'polypeptide(L)'
;METVFKLKASELKSNFIDSVKALFKNNEIEITVKQVQDETEYLLSTPANKKALNDAIKEVKKNKNLIRFTAKEFEEYSKKLVNE
;
A
#
# COMPACT_ATOMS: atom_id res chain seq x y z
N MET A 1 0.02 -16.85 1.54
CA MET A 1 -0.42 -15.96 0.45
C MET A 1 -1.59 -15.15 1.00
N GLU A 2 -1.47 -13.83 1.05
CA GLU A 2 -2.54 -12.94 1.52
C GLU A 2 -3.35 -12.46 0.31
N THR A 3 -4.68 -12.45 0.41
CA THR A 3 -5.57 -11.91 -0.62
C THR A 3 -6.49 -10.88 0.03
N VAL A 4 -6.43 -9.64 -0.45
CA VAL A 4 -7.22 -8.53 0.09
C VAL A 4 -8.29 -8.13 -0.93
N PHE A 5 -9.55 -8.20 -0.54
CA PHE A 5 -10.67 -7.72 -1.33
C PHE A 5 -11.08 -6.31 -0.86
N LYS A 6 -10.88 -5.27 -1.69
CA LYS A 6 -11.28 -3.88 -1.40
C LYS A 6 -12.55 -3.55 -2.19
N LEU A 7 -13.71 -3.64 -1.54
CA LEU A 7 -15.02 -3.38 -2.13
C LEU A 7 -15.97 -2.69 -1.14
N LYS A 8 -17.02 -2.06 -1.65
CA LYS A 8 -18.10 -1.49 -0.84
C LYS A 8 -18.92 -2.62 -0.23
N ALA A 9 -19.47 -2.38 0.95
CA ALA A 9 -20.36 -3.36 1.60
C ALA A 9 -21.57 -3.74 0.72
N SER A 10 -22.09 -2.80 -0.08
CA SER A 10 -23.17 -3.03 -1.05
C SER A 10 -22.80 -3.99 -2.18
N GLU A 11 -21.52 -4.21 -2.43
CA GLU A 11 -21.02 -5.09 -3.49
C GLU A 11 -20.81 -6.53 -3.00
N LEU A 12 -20.96 -6.78 -1.68
CA LEU A 12 -21.00 -8.12 -1.11
C LEU A 12 -22.32 -8.81 -1.49
N LYS A 13 -22.33 -9.44 -2.66
CA LYS A 13 -23.45 -10.25 -3.14
C LYS A 13 -23.54 -11.57 -2.37
N SER A 14 -24.72 -12.17 -2.38
CA SER A 14 -25.01 -13.44 -1.71
C SER A 14 -24.08 -14.59 -2.13
N ASN A 15 -23.52 -14.54 -3.35
CA ASN A 15 -22.60 -15.55 -3.89
C ASN A 15 -21.11 -15.29 -3.56
N PHE A 16 -20.78 -14.28 -2.75
CA PHE A 16 -19.39 -13.96 -2.40
C PHE A 16 -18.73 -15.14 -1.64
N ILE A 17 -19.45 -15.75 -0.71
CA ILE A 17 -18.95 -16.89 0.08
C ILE A 17 -18.61 -18.09 -0.80
N ASP A 18 -19.42 -18.36 -1.84
CA ASP A 18 -19.15 -19.44 -2.79
C ASP A 18 -17.86 -19.18 -3.58
N SER A 19 -17.62 -17.92 -3.93
CA SER A 19 -16.39 -17.50 -4.61
C SER A 19 -15.16 -17.68 -3.70
N VAL A 20 -15.26 -17.31 -2.42
CA VAL A 20 -14.19 -17.52 -1.43
C VAL A 20 -13.90 -19.02 -1.24
N LYS A 21 -14.94 -19.85 -1.09
CA LYS A 21 -14.79 -21.31 -0.99
C LYS A 21 -14.11 -21.92 -2.22
N ALA A 22 -14.47 -21.47 -3.43
CA ALA A 22 -13.86 -21.95 -4.66
C ALA A 22 -12.35 -21.61 -4.75
N LEU A 23 -11.96 -20.43 -4.26
CA LEU A 23 -10.56 -19.97 -4.26
C LEU A 23 -9.70 -20.71 -3.24
N PHE A 24 -10.20 -20.90 -2.01
CA PHE A 24 -9.40 -21.41 -0.90
C PHE A 24 -9.64 -22.90 -0.57
N LYS A 25 -10.65 -23.53 -1.17
CA LYS A 25 -10.97 -24.97 -1.05
C LYS A 25 -11.07 -25.42 0.42
N ASN A 26 -10.26 -26.40 0.81
CA ASN A 26 -10.26 -27.00 2.16
C ASN A 26 -9.21 -26.38 3.09
N ASN A 27 -8.61 -25.26 2.71
CA ASN A 27 -7.66 -24.58 3.58
C ASN A 27 -8.40 -23.88 4.72
N GLU A 28 -7.79 -23.86 5.90
CA GLU A 28 -8.23 -22.99 6.98
C GLU A 28 -8.02 -21.53 6.56
N ILE A 29 -9.06 -20.71 6.73
CA ILE A 29 -9.04 -19.29 6.35
C ILE A 29 -9.52 -18.41 7.50
N GLU A 30 -8.93 -17.23 7.59
CA GLU A 30 -9.39 -16.14 8.45
C GLU A 30 -10.03 -15.05 7.57
N ILE A 31 -11.18 -14.51 7.99
CA ILE A 31 -11.84 -13.38 7.32
C ILE A 31 -11.86 -12.18 8.27
N THR A 32 -11.11 -11.13 7.91
CA THR A 32 -11.13 -9.85 8.63
C THR A 32 -11.93 -8.81 7.84
N VAL A 33 -12.99 -8.26 8.45
CA VAL A 33 -13.79 -7.17 7.88
C VAL A 33 -13.51 -5.88 8.64
N LYS A 34 -13.03 -4.86 7.92
CA LYS A 34 -12.77 -3.53 8.47
C LYS A 34 -13.39 -2.47 7.56
N GLN A 35 -13.80 -1.35 8.13
CA GLN A 35 -14.09 -0.18 7.30
C GLN A 35 -12.80 0.22 6.58
N VAL A 36 -12.92 0.49 5.28
CA VAL A 36 -11.81 1.04 4.53
C VAL A 36 -11.59 2.45 5.05
N GLN A 37 -10.48 2.66 5.75
CA GLN A 37 -10.04 3.99 6.12
C GLN A 37 -9.70 4.76 4.84
N ASP A 38 -10.14 6.01 4.73
CA ASP A 38 -9.63 6.89 3.70
C ASP A 38 -8.16 7.18 4.01
N GLU A 39 -7.27 6.57 3.24
CA GLU A 39 -5.82 6.71 3.40
C GLU A 39 -5.38 8.18 3.17
N THR A 40 -6.11 8.94 2.34
CA THR A 40 -5.84 10.36 2.15
C THR A 40 -6.20 11.12 3.42
N GLU A 41 -7.37 10.88 3.98
CA GLU A 41 -7.77 11.48 5.26
C GLU A 41 -6.77 11.13 6.37
N TYR A 42 -6.38 9.86 6.46
CA TYR A 42 -5.39 9.39 7.43
C TYR A 42 -4.04 10.11 7.27
N LEU A 43 -3.49 10.15 6.05
CA LEU A 43 -2.22 10.80 5.77
C LEU A 43 -2.30 12.32 6.02
N LEU A 44 -3.45 12.94 5.80
CA LEU A 44 -3.66 14.37 6.03
C LEU A 44 -4.16 14.71 7.44
N SER A 45 -4.30 13.72 8.32
CA SER A 45 -4.95 13.86 9.63
C SER A 45 -4.21 14.77 10.60
N THR A 46 -2.89 14.89 10.50
CA THR A 46 -2.08 15.79 11.34
C THR A 46 -1.53 16.96 10.52
N PRO A 47 -1.49 18.19 11.09
CA PRO A 47 -0.92 19.35 10.40
C PRO A 47 0.54 19.14 9.99
N ALA A 48 1.32 18.45 10.84
CA ALA A 48 2.72 18.14 10.57
C ALA A 48 2.87 17.20 9.37
N ASN A 49 2.13 16.08 9.33
CA ASN A 49 2.23 15.12 8.23
C ASN A 49 1.68 15.72 6.93
N LYS A 50 0.56 16.44 7.00
CA LYS A 50 0.00 17.18 5.87
C LYS A 50 1.00 18.16 5.27
N LYS A 51 1.70 18.94 6.10
CA LYS A 51 2.72 19.88 5.62
C LYS A 51 3.89 19.14 4.96
N ALA A 52 4.43 18.11 5.61
CA ALA A 52 5.54 17.33 5.09
C ALA A 52 5.22 16.71 3.72
N LEU A 53 4.04 16.10 3.57
CA LEU A 53 3.59 15.52 2.30
C LEU A 53 3.43 16.57 1.20
N ASN A 54 2.79 17.70 1.50
CA ASN A 54 2.61 18.77 0.53
C ASN A 54 3.94 19.39 0.08
N ASP A 55 4.89 19.54 1.00
CA ASP A 55 6.22 20.04 0.67
C ASP A 55 7.00 19.01 -0.17
N ALA A 56 6.95 17.72 0.19
CA ALA A 56 7.54 16.65 -0.63
C ALA A 56 6.98 16.65 -2.07
N ILE A 57 5.65 16.77 -2.24
CA ILE A 57 5.00 16.87 -3.56
C ILE A 57 5.55 18.06 -4.36
N LYS A 58 5.75 19.22 -3.72
CA LYS A 58 6.33 20.41 -4.39
C LYS A 58 7.76 20.15 -4.83
N GLU A 59 8.57 19.51 -3.99
CA GLU A 59 9.97 19.20 -4.28
C GLU A 59 10.07 18.21 -5.45
N VAL A 60 9.23 17.17 -5.50
CA VAL A 60 9.13 16.25 -6.66
C VAL A 60 8.77 17.00 -7.93
N LYS A 61 7.74 17.86 -7.89
CA LYS A 61 7.31 18.66 -9.04
C LYS A 61 8.41 19.61 -9.55
N LYS A 62 9.28 20.08 -8.66
CA LYS A 62 10.43 20.94 -8.98
C LYS A 62 11.70 20.16 -9.30
N ASN A 63 11.65 18.82 -9.32
CA ASN A 63 12.80 17.94 -9.46
C ASN A 63 13.93 18.28 -8.48
N LYS A 64 13.56 18.69 -7.26
CA LYS A 64 14.46 19.15 -6.20
C LYS A 64 14.50 18.10 -5.09
N ASN A 65 15.65 17.93 -4.45
CA ASN A 65 15.86 16.97 -3.36
C ASN A 65 15.44 15.52 -3.72
N LEU A 66 15.60 15.15 -4.99
CA LEU A 66 15.36 13.79 -5.47
C LEU A 66 16.69 13.06 -5.62
N ILE A 67 16.75 11.85 -5.09
CA ILE A 67 17.85 10.91 -5.36
C ILE A 67 17.36 9.98 -6.47
N ARG A 68 18.15 9.84 -7.53
CA ARG A 68 17.85 8.98 -8.68
C ARG A 68 18.99 8.00 -8.85
N PHE A 69 18.63 6.77 -9.16
CA PHE A 69 19.58 5.71 -9.48
C PHE A 69 19.12 5.01 -10.75
N THR A 70 20.07 4.62 -11.58
CA THR A 70 19.90 3.51 -12.51
C THR A 70 19.76 2.20 -11.72
N ALA A 71 19.22 1.16 -12.36
CA ALA A 71 19.11 -0.15 -11.72
C ALA A 71 20.47 -0.67 -11.21
N LYS A 72 21.53 -0.47 -12.00
CA LYS A 72 22.89 -0.88 -11.64
C LYS A 72 23.42 -0.13 -10.41
N GLU A 73 23.25 1.20 -10.36
CA GLU A 73 23.68 2.01 -9.21
C GLU A 73 22.93 1.62 -7.94
N PHE A 74 21.63 1.30 -8.05
CA PHE A 74 20.84 0.83 -6.92
C PHE A 74 21.33 -0.54 -6.40
N GLU A 75 21.61 -1.49 -7.30
CA GLU A 75 22.16 -2.79 -6.93
C GLU A 75 23.52 -2.68 -6.23
N GLU A 76 24.42 -1.83 -6.73
CA GLU A 76 25.72 -1.58 -6.12
C GLU A 76 25.57 -0.96 -4.72
N TYR A 77 24.67 0.02 -4.57
CA TYR A 77 24.39 0.64 -3.29
C TYR A 77 23.79 -0.34 -2.27
N SER A 78 22.81 -1.16 -2.68
CA SER A 78 22.20 -2.18 -1.82
C SER A 78 23.20 -3.23 -1.37
N LYS A 79 24.09 -3.69 -2.26
CA LYS A 79 25.15 -4.65 -1.91
C LYS A 79 26.12 -4.09 -0.88
N LYS A 80 26.43 -2.80 -0.95
CA LYS A 80 27.29 -2.15 0.05
C LYS A 80 26.63 -2.13 1.43
N LEU A 81 25.35 -1.76 1.51
CA LEU A 81 24.63 -1.65 2.79
C LEU A 81 24.37 -2.99 3.48
N VAL A 82 24.30 -4.10 2.75
CA VAL A 82 24.03 -5.44 3.31
C VAL A 82 25.31 -6.17 3.72
N ASN A 83 26.47 -5.77 3.18
CA ASN A 83 27.77 -6.40 3.47
C ASN A 83 28.62 -5.61 4.49
N GLU A 84 28.06 -4.57 5.11
CA GLU A 84 28.58 -3.87 6.31
C GLU A 84 27.88 -4.38 7.58
#